data_AF-A0A8I1PRR7-F1
#
_entry.id   AF-A0A8I1PRR7-F1
#
_cell.length_a   1.000
_cell.length_b   1.000
_cell.length_c   1.000
_cell.angle_alpha   90.00
_cell.angle_beta   90.00
_cell.angle_gamma   90.00
#
_symmetry.space_group_name_H-M   'P 1'
#
loop_
_entity.id
_entity.type
_entity.pdbx_description
1 polymer ?
#
loop_
_entity_poly.entity_id
_entity_poly.type
_entity_poly.pdbx_seq_one_letter_code
_entity_poly.pdbx_strand_id
1 'polypeptide(L)'
;MDAFAWMSAAAIIAVAIATIAWAPALHRAHRRRQDAGEIGSMAGVGSGLDAVWRPSAEDAHADWEAQIEVPAPAPSPGDKGRIEGDRIVIRPPVDPSA
;
A
#
# COMPACT_ATOMS: atom_id res chain seq x y z
N MET A 1 29.34 2.56 -39.71
CA MET A 1 28.74 2.82 -38.39
C MET A 1 29.88 3.11 -37.43
N ASP A 2 29.83 4.26 -36.77
CA ASP A 2 30.98 4.79 -36.02
C ASP A 2 31.14 4.09 -34.67
N ALA A 3 32.38 3.93 -34.20
CA ALA A 3 32.69 3.24 -32.95
C ALA A 3 31.98 3.87 -31.73
N PHE A 4 31.78 5.19 -31.75
CA PHE A 4 31.02 5.91 -30.73
C PHE A 4 29.55 5.48 -30.65
N ALA A 5 28.91 5.18 -31.78
CA ALA A 5 27.52 4.73 -31.80
C ALA A 5 27.37 3.32 -31.21
N TRP A 6 28.33 2.43 -31.45
CA TRP A 6 28.34 1.10 -30.85
C TRP A 6 28.63 1.13 -29.36
N MET A 7 29.55 2.01 -28.93
CA MET A 7 29.88 2.19 -27.52
C MET A 7 28.70 2.77 -26.73
N SER A 8 27.99 3.76 -27.30
CA SER A 8 26.80 4.31 -26.65
C SER A 8 25.65 3.29 -26.59
N ALA A 9 25.42 2.54 -27.67
CA ALA A 9 24.43 1.46 -27.67
C ALA A 9 24.75 0.38 -26.61
N ALA A 10 26.02 -0.04 -26.52
CA ALA A 10 26.46 -1.02 -25.52
C ALA A 10 26.28 -0.49 -24.10
N ALA A 11 26.56 0.80 -23.85
CA ALA A 11 26.36 1.42 -22.55
C ALA A 11 24.87 1.44 -22.15
N ILE A 12 23.97 1.80 -23.07
CA ILE A 12 22.52 1.79 -22.83
C ILE A 12 22.05 0.37 -22.48
N ILE A 13 22.48 -0.63 -23.24
CA ILE A 13 22.15 -2.04 -23.00
C ILE A 13 22.67 -2.50 -21.63
N ALA A 14 23.92 -2.16 -21.29
CA ALA A 14 24.51 -2.51 -20.02
C ALA A 14 23.75 -1.88 -18.84
N VAL A 15 23.36 -0.62 -18.94
CA VAL A 15 22.53 0.06 -17.93
C VAL A 15 21.16 -0.63 -17.80
N ALA A 16 20.51 -0.97 -18.91
CA ALA A 16 19.22 -1.67 -18.87
C ALA A 16 19.34 -3.03 -18.16
N ILE A 17 20.34 -3.83 -18.51
CA ILE A 17 20.60 -5.13 -17.88
C ILE A 17 20.90 -4.97 -16.38
N ALA A 18 21.77 -4.01 -16.02
CA ALA A 18 22.12 -3.75 -14.62
C ALA A 18 20.88 -3.36 -13.80
N THR A 19 20.00 -2.53 -14.39
CA THR A 19 18.75 -2.10 -13.73
C THR A 19 17.82 -3.28 -13.48
N ILE A 20 17.64 -4.17 -14.46
CA ILE A 20 16.81 -5.38 -14.32
C ILE A 20 17.42 -6.32 -13.27
N ALA A 21 18.74 -6.51 -13.29
CA ALA A 21 19.44 -7.38 -12.35
C ALA A 21 19.33 -6.87 -10.89
N TRP A 22 19.32 -5.55 -10.69
CA TRP A 22 19.19 -4.94 -9.37
C TRP A 22 17.75 -4.73 -8.90
N ALA A 23 16.76 -4.83 -9.79
CA ALA A 23 15.35 -4.69 -9.44
C ALA A 23 14.92 -5.50 -8.19
N PRO A 24 15.21 -6.82 -8.06
CA PRO A 24 14.82 -7.57 -6.88
C PRO A 24 15.54 -7.13 -5.60
N ALA A 25 16.78 -6.69 -5.69
CA ALA A 25 17.54 -6.19 -4.54
C ALA A 25 17.00 -4.83 -4.06
N LEU A 26 16.70 -3.93 -5.00
CA LEU A 26 16.08 -2.64 -4.73
C LEU A 26 14.67 -2.81 -4.13
N HIS A 27 13.87 -3.73 -4.66
CA HIS A 27 12.54 -4.03 -4.13
C HIS A 27 12.58 -4.57 -2.69
N ARG A 28 13.54 -5.46 -2.38
CA ARG A 28 13.74 -5.96 -1.00
C ARG A 28 14.21 -4.86 -0.05
N ALA A 29 15.10 -3.99 -0.50
CA ALA A 29 15.56 -2.84 0.30
C ALA A 29 14.42 -1.83 0.54
N HIS A 30 13.55 -1.62 -0.46
CA HIS A 30 12.40 -0.74 -0.34
C HIS A 30 11.38 -1.26 0.68
N ARG A 31 11.02 -2.56 0.63
CA ARG A 31 10.13 -3.17 1.63
C ARG A 31 10.67 -3.02 3.05
N ARG A 32 11.97 -3.27 3.27
CA ARG A 32 12.59 -3.10 4.59
C ARG A 32 12.49 -1.67 5.14
N ARG A 33 12.53 -0.66 4.27
CA ARG A 33 12.38 0.75 4.66
C ARG A 33 10.93 1.13 4.92
N GLN A 34 9.99 0.57 4.14
CA GLN A 34 8.55 0.72 4.37
C GLN A 34 8.14 0.12 5.73
N ASP A 35 8.63 -1.08 6.05
CA ASP A 35 8.38 -1.74 7.35
C ASP A 35 8.98 -0.94 8.52
N ALA A 36 10.04 -0.15 8.28
CA ALA A 36 10.65 0.75 9.25
C ALA A 36 9.97 2.14 9.34
N GLY A 37 8.90 2.38 8.56
CA GLY A 37 8.18 3.66 8.55
C GLY A 37 8.93 4.81 7.85
N GLU A 38 10.02 4.51 7.12
CA GLU A 38 10.87 5.52 6.49
C GLU A 38 10.37 5.77 5.05
N ILE A 39 9.57 6.83 4.87
CA ILE A 39 9.11 7.27 3.54
C ILE A 39 10.30 7.89 2.79
N GLY A 40 10.97 7.07 1.98
CA GLY A 40 12.12 7.50 1.20
C GLY A 40 11.78 8.53 0.11
N SER A 41 12.62 9.56 -0.03
CA SER A 41 12.55 10.70 -0.97
C SER A 41 12.33 10.36 -2.47
N MET A 42 12.33 9.09 -2.87
CA MET A 42 12.10 8.61 -4.25
C MET A 42 10.73 7.96 -4.47
N ALA A 43 9.84 7.96 -3.46
CA ALA A 43 8.49 7.36 -3.57
C ALA A 43 7.66 7.97 -4.72
N GLY A 44 7.83 9.27 -5.01
CA GLY A 44 7.12 9.93 -6.09
C GLY A 44 7.54 9.50 -7.51
N VAL A 45 8.83 9.23 -7.74
CA VAL A 45 9.36 8.88 -9.08
C VAL A 45 8.89 7.49 -9.53
N GLY A 46 8.74 6.55 -8.59
CA GLY A 46 8.17 5.23 -8.87
C GLY A 46 6.66 5.25 -9.12
N SER A 47 5.91 6.12 -8.44
CA SER A 47 4.44 6.16 -8.54
C SER A 47 3.93 6.51 -9.95
N GLY A 48 4.56 7.48 -10.62
CA GLY A 48 4.17 7.87 -11.99
C GLY A 48 4.51 6.82 -13.04
N LEU A 49 5.51 5.97 -12.79
CA LEU A 49 5.75 4.80 -13.61
C LEU A 49 4.75 3.69 -13.26
N ASP A 50 4.43 3.45 -11.98
CA ASP A 50 3.47 2.38 -11.62
C ASP A 50 2.10 2.57 -12.29
N ALA A 51 1.64 3.80 -12.54
CA ALA A 51 0.39 4.09 -13.26
C ALA A 51 0.33 3.51 -14.70
N VAL A 52 1.47 3.42 -15.40
CA VAL A 52 1.51 2.90 -16.78
C VAL A 52 1.58 1.37 -16.82
N TRP A 53 2.21 0.73 -15.83
CA TRP A 53 2.39 -0.73 -15.79
C TRP A 53 1.38 -1.43 -14.87
N ARG A 54 0.75 -0.68 -13.95
CA ARG A 54 -0.19 -1.17 -12.94
C ARG A 54 -1.26 -0.11 -12.61
N PRO A 55 -2.09 0.28 -13.59
CA PRO A 55 -3.10 1.34 -13.41
C PRO A 55 -4.10 1.06 -12.28
N SER A 56 -4.40 -0.21 -11.97
CA SER A 56 -5.31 -0.58 -10.88
C SER A 56 -4.74 -0.39 -9.48
N ALA A 57 -3.49 0.07 -9.33
CA ALA A 57 -2.91 0.33 -8.01
C ALA A 57 -3.61 1.49 -7.29
N GLU A 58 -4.08 2.49 -8.05
CA GLU A 58 -4.85 3.62 -7.52
C GLU A 58 -6.24 3.16 -7.07
N ASP A 59 -6.92 2.35 -7.89
CA ASP A 59 -8.21 1.77 -7.57
C ASP A 59 -8.14 0.83 -6.36
N ALA A 60 -7.07 0.06 -6.22
CA ALA A 60 -6.90 -0.86 -5.09
C ALA A 60 -6.81 -0.14 -3.73
N HIS A 61 -6.30 1.10 -3.70
CA HIS A 61 -6.30 1.91 -2.49
C HIS A 61 -7.72 2.44 -2.20
N ALA A 62 -8.43 2.92 -3.21
CA ALA A 62 -9.81 3.37 -3.09
C ALA A 62 -10.76 2.23 -2.66
N ASP A 63 -10.57 1.03 -3.20
CA ASP A 63 -11.31 -0.17 -2.83
C ASP A 63 -10.99 -0.61 -1.39
N TRP A 64 -9.75 -0.44 -0.94
CA TRP A 64 -9.36 -0.70 0.45
C TRP A 64 -10.02 0.31 1.39
N GLU A 65 -10.00 1.60 1.07
CA GLU A 65 -10.69 2.64 1.83
C GLU A 65 -12.20 2.41 1.88
N ALA A 66 -12.81 1.98 0.77
CA ALA A 66 -14.24 1.65 0.69
C ALA A 66 -14.62 0.40 1.50
N GLN A 67 -13.68 -0.53 1.70
CA GLN A 67 -13.88 -1.77 2.46
C GLN A 67 -13.55 -1.65 3.95
N ILE A 68 -12.88 -0.57 4.38
CA ILE A 68 -12.68 -0.33 5.81
C ILE A 68 -13.99 0.19 6.40
N GLU A 69 -14.82 -0.74 6.85
CA GLU A 69 -15.76 -0.46 7.94
C GLU A 69 -14.92 -0.14 9.17
N VAL A 70 -14.81 1.16 9.49
CA VAL A 70 -14.13 1.61 10.70
C VAL A 70 -14.86 0.97 11.87
N PRO A 71 -14.21 0.12 12.69
CA PRO A 71 -14.86 -0.45 13.86
C PRO A 71 -15.40 0.71 14.69
N ALA A 72 -16.67 0.60 15.10
CA ALA A 72 -17.34 1.64 15.86
C ALA A 72 -16.40 2.13 16.99
N PRO A 73 -16.31 3.46 17.20
CA PRO A 73 -15.38 4.02 18.17
C PRO A 73 -15.55 3.29 19.50
N ALA A 74 -14.41 2.95 20.12
CA ALA A 74 -14.42 2.27 21.41
C ALA A 74 -15.33 3.04 22.37
N PRO A 75 -16.21 2.36 23.11
CA PRO A 75 -17.16 3.02 23.99
C PRO A 75 -16.39 3.92 24.96
N SER A 76 -16.85 5.17 25.07
CA SER A 76 -16.26 6.11 26.01
C SER A 76 -16.37 5.57 27.45
N PRO A 77 -15.44 5.87 28.36
CA PRO A 77 -15.61 5.52 29.77
C PRO A 77 -16.90 6.17 30.32
N GLY A 78 -17.95 5.38 30.50
CA GLY A 78 -19.29 5.84 30.89
C GLY A 78 -20.38 5.63 29.83
N ASP A 79 -20.03 5.20 28.62
CA ASP A 79 -21.00 4.79 27.60
C ASP A 79 -21.73 3.52 28.06
N LYS A 80 -23.07 3.56 28.09
CA LYS A 80 -23.88 2.48 28.66
C LYS A 80 -24.04 1.32 27.68
N GLY A 81 -22.93 0.65 27.37
CA GLY A 81 -23.01 -0.78 27.11
C GLY A 81 -23.57 -1.41 28.38
N ARG A 82 -24.80 -1.94 28.32
CA ARG A 82 -25.51 -2.46 29.50
C ARG A 82 -24.76 -3.71 29.98
N ILE A 83 -23.80 -3.52 30.88
CA ILE A 83 -23.12 -4.62 31.58
C ILE A 83 -24.17 -5.25 32.49
N GLU A 84 -24.56 -6.48 32.19
CA GLU A 84 -25.40 -7.30 33.08
C GLU A 84 -24.48 -8.30 33.79
N GLY A 85 -24.18 -8.02 35.07
CA GLY A 85 -23.24 -8.82 35.85
C GLY A 85 -21.78 -8.59 35.43
N ASP A 86 -21.11 -9.65 34.97
CA ASP A 86 -19.69 -9.67 34.54
C ASP A 86 -19.53 -9.86 33.02
N ARG A 87 -20.59 -9.57 32.24
CA ARG A 87 -20.59 -9.78 30.78
C ARG A 87 -21.16 -8.59 30.03
N ILE A 88 -20.56 -8.30 28.88
CA ILE A 88 -21.04 -7.30 27.93
C ILE A 88 -22.15 -7.95 27.09
N VAL A 89 -23.37 -7.41 27.18
CA VAL A 89 -24.53 -7.88 26.39
C VAL A 89 -24.80 -6.89 25.26
N ILE A 90 -24.60 -7.35 24.01
CA ILE A 90 -24.96 -6.60 22.81
C ILE A 90 -26.32 -7.11 22.33
N ARG A 91 -27.36 -6.26 22.37
CA ARG A 91 -28.67 -6.59 21.80
C ARG A 91 -28.77 -5.95 20.41
N PRO A 92 -29.09 -6.72 19.35
CA PRO A 92 -29.37 -6.12 18.06
C PRO A 92 -30.63 -5.23 18.15
N PRO A 93 -30.72 -4.17 17.33
CA PRO A 93 -31.93 -3.37 17.24
C PRO A 93 -33.11 -4.27 16.89
N VAL A 94 -34.21 -4.15 17.65
CA VAL A 94 -35.46 -4.85 17.34
C VAL A 94 -36.02 -4.19 16.09
N ASP A 95 -36.13 -4.96 15.02
CA ASP A 95 -36.82 -4.55 13.80
C ASP A 95 -38.31 -4.32 14.13
N PRO A 96 -38.86 -3.09 13.95
CA PRO A 96 -40.25 -2.79 14.28
C PRO A 96 -41.30 -3.47 13.36
N SER A 97 -40.89 -4.34 12.43
CA SER A 97 -41.78 -5.06 11.51
C SER A 97 -41.95 -6.58 11.75
N ALA A 98 -41.55 -7.11 12.91
CA ALA A 98 -41.77 -8.53 13.26
C ALA A 98 -43.04 -8.77 14.12
#